data_AF-A0A4U6QN85-F1
#
_entry.id   AF-A0A4U6QN85-F1
#
_cell.length_a   1.000
_cell.length_b   1.000
_cell.length_c   1.000
_cell.angle_alpha   90.00
_cell.angle_beta   90.00
_cell.angle_gamma   90.00
#
_symmetry.space_group_name_H-M   'P 1'
#
loop_
_entity.id
_entity.type
_entity.pdbx_description
1 polymer ?
#
loop_
_entity_poly.entity_id
_entity_poly.type
_entity_poly.pdbx_seq_one_letter_code
_entity_poly.pdbx_strand_id
1 'polypeptide(L)'
;MQLKECEQCGTQFEARKSTAKYCSGNCRTRASRNRTATGINSAGQPAAAQPKASGGVVLVAGEGLVAQVQRELQDAGRLDTVLGQQALVLAQRMRVVSPDTGSSLSAISKELRTVMAQALDGVAIEGDPIDEVTKRREAKMARLNAG
;
A
#
# COMPACT_ATOMS: atom_id res chain seq x y z
N MET A 1 17.27 -17.80 -40.40
CA MET A 1 16.29 -17.17 -39.49
C MET A 1 15.31 -18.25 -39.06
N GLN A 2 14.94 -18.32 -37.77
CA GLN A 2 14.13 -19.42 -37.22
C GLN A 2 12.85 -18.86 -36.58
N LEU A 3 11.69 -19.40 -36.94
CA LEU A 3 10.43 -19.10 -36.26
C LEU A 3 10.41 -19.84 -34.91
N LYS A 4 10.18 -19.09 -33.83
CA LYS A 4 10.08 -19.60 -32.46
C LYS A 4 8.83 -19.06 -31.78
N GLU A 5 8.31 -19.83 -30.85
CA GLU A 5 7.17 -19.42 -30.03
C GLU A 5 7.65 -18.59 -28.83
N CYS A 6 6.93 -17.51 -28.52
CA CYS A 6 7.22 -16.66 -27.38
C CYS A 6 6.76 -17.31 -26.06
N GLU A 7 7.67 -17.51 -25.11
CA GLU A 7 7.38 -18.09 -23.77
C GLU A 7 6.45 -17.23 -22.89
N GLN A 8 5.98 -16.07 -23.37
CA GLN A 8 5.06 -15.18 -22.62
C GLN A 8 3.68 -15.02 -23.23
N CYS A 9 3.60 -15.03 -24.57
CA CYS A 9 2.35 -14.76 -25.26
C CYS A 9 2.00 -15.82 -26.32
N GLY A 10 2.82 -16.86 -26.49
CA GLY A 10 2.56 -17.97 -27.41
C GLY A 10 2.64 -17.60 -28.90
N THR A 11 3.00 -16.37 -29.25
CA THR A 11 3.06 -15.94 -30.65
C THR A 11 4.34 -16.42 -31.31
N GLN A 12 4.22 -16.86 -32.56
CA GLN A 12 5.38 -17.15 -33.40
C GLN A 12 6.08 -15.85 -33.80
N PHE A 13 7.40 -15.81 -33.66
CA PHE A 13 8.22 -14.67 -34.05
C PHE A 13 9.52 -15.12 -34.71
N GLU A 14 10.06 -14.24 -35.54
CA GLU A 14 11.34 -14.47 -36.20
C GLU A 14 12.50 -14.22 -35.22
N ALA A 15 13.12 -15.30 -34.75
CA ALA A 15 14.24 -15.21 -33.82
C ALA A 15 15.53 -14.82 -34.57
N ARG A 16 16.07 -13.64 -34.24
CA ARG A 16 17.38 -13.18 -34.73
C ARG A 16 18.56 -14.00 -34.16
N LYS A 17 18.37 -14.70 -33.04
CA LYS A 17 19.37 -15.53 -32.37
C LYS A 17 18.73 -16.81 -31.86
N SER A 18 19.47 -17.91 -31.84
CA SER A 18 19.00 -19.21 -31.34
C SER A 18 18.59 -19.18 -29.86
N THR A 19 19.12 -18.25 -29.08
CA THR A 19 18.80 -18.05 -27.66
C THR A 19 17.63 -17.09 -27.40
N ALA A 20 16.99 -16.55 -28.44
CA ALA A 20 15.86 -15.64 -28.26
C ALA A 20 14.62 -16.41 -27.78
N LYS A 21 14.11 -16.04 -26.61
CA LYS A 21 12.93 -16.65 -25.95
C LYS A 21 11.63 -15.84 -26.08
N TYR A 22 11.74 -14.56 -26.47
CA TYR A 22 10.62 -13.62 -26.45
C TYR A 22 10.56 -12.84 -27.76
N CYS A 23 9.33 -12.58 -28.23
CA CYS A 23 9.07 -11.89 -29.48
C CYS A 23 9.46 -10.39 -29.46
N SER A 24 9.53 -9.78 -28.28
CA SER A 24 9.81 -8.35 -28.13
C SER A 24 10.41 -8.01 -26.76
N GLY A 25 10.95 -6.79 -26.64
CA GLY A 25 11.39 -6.23 -25.35
C GLY A 25 10.26 -6.16 -24.31
N ASN A 26 9.02 -5.92 -24.75
CA ASN A 26 7.85 -5.87 -23.88
C ASN A 26 7.56 -7.24 -23.24
N CYS A 27 7.60 -8.32 -24.00
CA CYS A 27 7.43 -9.67 -23.46
C CYS A 27 8.56 -10.05 -22.49
N ARG A 28 9.81 -9.65 -22.79
CA ARG A 28 10.93 -9.86 -21.87
C ARG A 28 10.71 -9.18 -20.51
N THR A 29 10.23 -7.94 -20.50
CA THR A 29 9.93 -7.18 -19.28
C THR A 29 8.73 -7.74 -18.52
N ARG A 30 7.70 -8.25 -19.21
CA ARG A 30 6.58 -8.95 -18.56
C ARG A 30 7.04 -10.25 -17.89
N ALA A 31 7.89 -11.03 -18.55
CA ALA A 31 8.47 -12.25 -18.00
C ALA A 31 9.29 -12.00 -16.73
N SER A 32 10.08 -10.92 -16.69
CA SER A 32 10.87 -10.59 -15.50
C SER A 32 9.98 -10.24 -14.30
N ARG A 33 8.93 -9.44 -14.52
CA ARG A 33 7.97 -9.06 -13.46
C ARG A 33 7.18 -10.25 -12.93
N ASN A 34 6.76 -11.17 -13.80
CA ASN A 34 6.00 -12.34 -13.39
C ASN A 34 6.82 -13.29 -12.49
N ARG A 35 8.15 -13.37 -12.73
CA ARG A 35 9.09 -14.12 -11.87
C ARG A 35 9.26 -13.50 -10.49
N THR A 36 9.20 -12.18 -10.38
CA THR A 36 9.23 -11.47 -9.09
C THR A 36 7.92 -11.66 -8.31
N ALA A 37 6.78 -11.66 -9.00
CA ALA A 37 5.46 -11.88 -8.39
C ALA A 37 5.25 -13.31 -7.86
N THR A 38 5.89 -14.30 -8.48
CA THR A 38 5.79 -15.72 -8.08
C THR A 38 6.84 -16.11 -7.01
N GLY A 39 7.63 -15.15 -6.51
CA GLY A 39 8.53 -15.36 -5.36
C GLY A 39 9.74 -16.27 -5.59
N ILE A 40 10.06 -16.64 -6.83
CA ILE A 40 11.03 -17.72 -7.08
C ILE A 40 12.48 -17.24 -7.14
N ASN A 41 12.76 -15.92 -7.15
CA ASN A 41 14.12 -15.37 -7.01
C ASN A 41 14.09 -13.92 -6.51
N SER A 42 14.06 -13.74 -5.19
CA SER A 42 14.25 -12.44 -4.53
C SER A 42 15.61 -12.41 -3.82
N ALA A 43 16.69 -12.28 -4.60
CA ALA A 43 17.97 -11.85 -4.04
C ALA A 43 18.06 -10.32 -4.18
N GLY A 44 17.77 -9.63 -3.07
CA GLY A 44 18.23 -8.26 -2.82
C GLY A 44 17.27 -7.14 -3.23
N GLN A 45 16.38 -6.75 -2.32
CA GLN A 45 16.11 -5.34 -2.06
C GLN A 45 15.78 -5.14 -0.57
N PRO A 46 16.33 -4.10 0.07
CA PRO A 46 16.36 -3.97 1.53
C PRO A 46 14.97 -3.65 2.10
N ALA A 47 14.70 -4.32 3.22
CA ALA A 47 13.49 -4.20 4.01
C ALA A 47 13.28 -2.75 4.48
N ALA A 48 12.33 -2.05 3.85
CA ALA A 48 11.61 -0.99 4.53
C ALA A 48 10.73 -1.65 5.59
N ALA A 49 11.03 -1.36 6.85
CA ALA A 49 10.28 -1.82 8.01
C ALA A 49 8.78 -1.55 7.80
N GLN A 50 7.99 -2.62 7.76
CA GLN A 50 6.54 -2.52 7.78
C GLN A 50 6.12 -2.30 9.24
N PRO A 51 5.34 -1.26 9.58
CA PRO A 51 4.68 -1.21 10.86
C PRO A 51 3.66 -2.36 10.92
N LYS A 52 3.78 -3.19 11.96
CA LYS A 52 2.87 -4.31 12.25
C LYS A 52 1.54 -3.72 12.70
N ALA A 53 0.57 -3.62 11.79
CA ALA A 53 -0.82 -3.45 12.16
C ALA A 53 -1.45 -4.85 12.31
N SER A 54 -1.52 -5.33 13.56
CA SER A 54 -2.39 -6.44 13.92
C SER A 54 -3.79 -5.89 14.19
N GLY A 55 -4.59 -5.85 13.13
CA GLY A 55 -6.02 -5.59 13.18
C GLY A 55 -6.65 -6.34 12.00
N GLY A 56 -7.46 -7.36 12.28
CA GLY A 56 -8.13 -8.14 11.26
C GLY A 56 -9.09 -7.23 10.48
N VAL A 57 -8.69 -6.80 9.28
CA VAL A 57 -9.57 -6.06 8.38
C VAL A 57 -10.57 -7.06 7.82
N VAL A 58 -11.81 -6.99 8.29
CA VAL A 58 -12.95 -7.63 7.64
C VAL A 58 -13.12 -6.96 6.28
N LEU A 59 -12.90 -7.71 5.21
CA LEU A 59 -13.16 -7.25 3.84
C LEU A 59 -14.68 -7.18 3.63
N VAL A 60 -15.29 -6.06 4.02
CA VAL A 60 -16.65 -5.74 3.61
C VAL A 60 -16.59 -5.44 2.11
N ALA A 61 -17.17 -6.33 1.30
CA ALA A 61 -17.32 -6.11 -0.12
C ALA A 61 -18.17 -4.84 -0.33
N GLY A 62 -17.55 -3.74 -0.78
CA GLY A 62 -18.27 -2.65 -1.42
C GLY A 62 -17.90 -1.21 -1.07
N GLU A 63 -17.10 -0.94 -0.04
CA GLU A 63 -16.75 0.45 0.23
C GLU A 63 -15.56 0.89 -0.59
N GLY A 64 -15.84 1.73 -1.59
CA GLY A 64 -14.82 2.36 -2.41
C GLY A 64 -13.85 3.19 -1.55
N LEU A 65 -12.62 3.36 -2.04
CA LEU A 65 -11.52 4.04 -1.35
C LEU A 65 -11.91 5.32 -0.60
N VAL A 66 -12.80 6.14 -1.17
CA VAL A 66 -13.29 7.39 -0.54
C VAL A 66 -14.03 7.12 0.77
N ALA A 67 -14.91 6.11 0.81
CA ALA A 67 -15.64 5.76 2.02
C ALA A 67 -14.69 5.24 3.12
N GLN A 68 -13.66 4.49 2.73
CA GLN A 68 -12.64 4.03 3.67
C GLN A 68 -11.84 5.20 4.28
N VAL A 69 -11.35 6.11 3.44
CA VAL A 69 -10.63 7.32 3.89
C VAL A 69 -11.51 8.18 4.79
N GLN A 70 -12.80 8.34 4.45
CA GLN A 70 -13.74 9.09 5.26
C GLN A 70 -13.90 8.49 6.67
N ARG A 71 -14.05 7.17 6.77
CA ARG A 71 -14.17 6.49 8.07
C ARG A 71 -12.93 6.66 8.93
N GLU A 72 -11.75 6.42 8.36
CA GLU A 72 -10.49 6.58 9.10
C GLU A 72 -10.33 8.01 9.65
N LEU A 73 -10.69 9.02 8.86
CA LEU A 73 -10.67 10.41 9.31
C LEU A 73 -11.77 10.70 10.34
N GLN A 74 -12.95 10.09 10.22
CA GLN A 74 -14.05 10.27 11.16
C GLN A 74 -13.71 9.64 12.52
N ASP A 75 -13.20 8.41 12.53
CA ASP A 75 -12.79 7.67 13.72
C ASP A 75 -11.66 8.42 14.47
N ALA A 76 -10.79 9.09 13.71
CA ALA A 76 -9.75 9.96 14.26
C ALA A 76 -10.22 11.37 14.64
N GLY A 77 -11.48 11.75 14.37
CA GLY A 77 -11.98 13.11 14.60
C GLY A 77 -11.33 14.18 13.72
N ARG A 78 -10.80 13.80 12.55
CA ARG A 78 -10.03 14.65 11.62
C ARG A 78 -10.77 15.05 10.34
N LEU A 79 -12.01 14.61 10.18
CA LEU A 79 -12.79 14.80 8.94
C LEU A 79 -12.93 16.28 8.54
N ASP A 80 -13.12 17.18 9.50
CA ASP A 80 -13.32 18.62 9.25
C ASP A 80 -12.03 19.44 9.19
N THR A 81 -10.86 18.78 9.19
CA THR A 81 -9.56 19.45 9.10
C THR A 81 -9.16 19.70 7.65
N VAL A 82 -8.25 20.67 7.42
CA VAL A 82 -7.70 20.95 6.08
C VAL A 82 -7.08 19.69 5.44
N LEU A 83 -6.30 18.93 6.21
CA LEU A 83 -5.67 17.70 5.74
C LEU A 83 -6.71 16.58 5.48
N GLY A 84 -7.75 16.48 6.32
CA GLY A 84 -8.86 15.54 6.10
C GLY A 84 -9.61 15.81 4.79
N GLN A 85 -9.95 17.08 4.53
CA GLN A 85 -10.59 17.49 3.29
C GLN A 85 -9.70 17.25 2.06
N GLN A 86 -8.39 17.53 2.17
CA GLN A 86 -7.43 17.26 1.11
C GLN A 86 -7.33 15.76 0.78
N ALA A 87 -7.33 14.88 1.79
CA ALA A 87 -7.31 13.44 1.58
C ALA A 87 -8.55 12.94 0.82
N LEU A 88 -9.74 13.46 1.13
CA LEU A 88 -10.98 13.11 0.42
C LEU A 88 -10.94 13.52 -1.06
N VAL A 89 -10.41 14.71 -1.38
CA VAL A 89 -10.23 15.18 -2.75
C VAL A 89 -9.29 14.26 -3.54
N LEU A 90 -8.16 13.87 -2.94
CA LEU A 90 -7.20 12.94 -3.57
C LEU A 90 -7.82 11.56 -3.81
N ALA A 91 -8.57 11.03 -2.83
CA ALA A 91 -9.27 9.76 -2.95
C ALA A 91 -10.33 9.79 -4.05
N GLN A 92 -11.11 10.87 -4.18
CA GLN A 92 -12.08 11.05 -5.26
C GLN A 92 -11.41 11.11 -6.63
N ARG A 93 -10.27 11.82 -6.74
CA ARG A 93 -9.51 11.91 -7.98
C ARG A 93 -9.00 10.56 -8.47
N MET A 94 -8.61 9.66 -7.56
CA MET A 94 -8.20 8.29 -7.91
C MET A 94 -9.34 7.43 -8.45
N ARG A 95 -10.60 7.77 -8.17
CA ARG A 95 -11.76 7.02 -8.71
C ARG A 95 -12.06 7.37 -10.16
N VAL A 96 -11.64 8.55 -10.62
CA VAL A 96 -11.82 8.95 -12.01
C VAL A 96 -10.83 8.16 -12.86
N VAL A 97 -11.36 7.24 -13.65
CA VAL A 97 -10.57 6.54 -14.69
C VAL A 97 -10.33 7.54 -15.82
N SER A 98 -9.39 8.44 -15.63
CA SER A 98 -8.83 9.23 -16.72
C SER A 98 -7.93 8.34 -17.60
N PRO A 99 -7.73 8.67 -18.89
CA PRO A 99 -6.72 8.02 -19.72
C PRO A 99 -5.27 8.33 -19.27
N ASP A 100 -5.10 8.90 -18.07
CA ASP A 100 -3.82 9.29 -17.53
C ASP A 100 -2.92 8.08 -17.34
N THR A 101 -1.66 8.22 -17.79
CA THR A 101 -0.62 7.21 -17.62
C THR A 101 -0.49 6.80 -16.15
N GLY A 102 -0.19 5.53 -15.87
CA GLY A 102 -0.08 4.99 -14.50
C GLY A 102 0.90 5.73 -13.56
N SER A 103 1.76 6.59 -14.10
CA SER A 103 2.62 7.50 -13.34
C SER A 103 1.83 8.56 -12.55
N SER A 104 0.74 9.08 -13.12
CA SER A 104 -0.14 10.06 -12.45
C SER A 104 -0.85 9.45 -11.24
N LEU A 105 -1.40 8.24 -11.41
CA LEU A 105 -2.04 7.48 -10.35
C LEU A 105 -1.06 7.15 -9.23
N SER A 106 0.19 6.81 -9.58
CA SER A 106 1.26 6.55 -8.62
C SER A 106 1.61 7.79 -7.80
N ALA A 107 1.60 8.98 -8.42
CA ALA A 107 1.84 10.24 -7.72
C ALA A 107 0.70 10.56 -6.74
N ILE A 108 -0.56 10.46 -7.20
CA ILE A 108 -1.75 10.69 -6.34
C ILE A 108 -1.78 9.69 -5.18
N SER A 109 -1.44 8.42 -5.42
CA SER A 109 -1.36 7.40 -4.37
C SER A 109 -0.28 7.69 -3.32
N LYS A 110 0.87 8.23 -3.73
CA LYS A 110 1.92 8.66 -2.79
C LYS A 110 1.46 9.86 -1.98
N GLU A 111 0.87 10.85 -2.62
CA GLU A 111 0.37 12.05 -1.96
C GLU A 111 -0.73 11.73 -0.95
N LEU A 112 -1.69 10.88 -1.31
CA LEU A 112 -2.74 10.43 -0.40
C LEU A 112 -2.14 9.78 0.86
N ARG A 113 -1.09 8.95 0.72
CA ARG A 113 -0.40 8.36 1.87
C ARG A 113 0.28 9.42 2.75
N THR A 114 0.93 10.41 2.15
CA THR A 114 1.58 11.49 2.90
C THR A 114 0.55 12.31 3.68
N VAL A 115 -0.53 12.73 3.03
CA VAL A 115 -1.59 13.54 3.67
C VAL A 115 -2.27 12.76 4.78
N MET A 116 -2.61 11.48 4.57
CA MET A 116 -3.22 10.64 5.61
C MET A 116 -2.28 10.46 6.81
N ALA A 117 -0.99 10.22 6.58
CA ALA A 117 -0.02 10.12 7.67
C ALA A 117 0.05 11.40 8.51
N GLN A 118 0.02 12.58 7.85
CA GLN A 118 0.01 13.87 8.55
C GLN A 118 -1.32 14.16 9.24
N ALA A 119 -2.45 13.83 8.63
CA ALA A 119 -3.78 14.04 9.19
C ALA A 119 -3.99 13.21 10.48
N LEU A 120 -3.46 11.99 10.48
CA LEU A 120 -3.55 11.06 11.61
C LEU A 120 -2.43 11.24 12.64
N ASP A 121 -1.48 12.14 12.40
CA ASP A 121 -0.40 12.40 13.34
C ASP A 121 -0.95 12.97 14.67
N GLY A 122 -0.37 12.50 15.77
CA GLY A 122 -0.80 12.86 17.12
C GLY A 122 -2.19 12.37 17.54
N VAL A 123 -2.85 11.50 16.75
CA VAL A 123 -4.04 10.79 17.19
C VAL A 123 -3.60 9.70 18.16
N ALA A 124 -3.79 9.92 19.46
CA ALA A 124 -3.64 8.87 20.45
C ALA A 124 -4.71 7.81 20.16
N ILE A 125 -4.30 6.65 19.69
CA ILE A 125 -5.21 5.50 19.55
C ILE A 125 -5.65 5.16 20.96
N GLU A 126 -6.93 5.34 21.25
CA GLU A 126 -7.51 5.01 22.55
C GLU A 126 -7.26 3.52 22.82
N GLY A 127 -6.30 3.23 23.72
CA GLY A 127 -5.81 1.88 23.99
C GLY A 127 -4.39 1.55 23.50
N ASP A 128 -3.51 2.53 23.27
CA ASP A 128 -2.09 2.25 23.03
C ASP A 128 -1.54 1.35 24.18
N PRO A 129 -0.91 0.20 23.89
CA PRO A 129 -0.36 -0.68 24.91
C PRO A 129 0.61 0.02 25.88
N ILE A 130 1.21 1.14 25.49
CA ILE A 130 2.05 1.97 26.39
C ILE A 130 1.22 2.67 27.47
N ASP A 131 0.00 3.11 27.15
CA ASP A 131 -0.91 3.72 28.13
C ASP A 131 -1.40 2.70 29.15
N GLU A 132 -1.64 1.44 28.74
CA GLU A 132 -1.97 0.37 29.67
C GLU A 132 -0.81 0.04 30.63
N VAL A 133 0.43 0.04 30.12
CA VAL A 133 1.62 -0.21 30.95
C VAL A 133 1.84 0.93 31.94
N THR A 134 1.60 2.18 31.54
CA THR A 134 1.72 3.35 32.40
C THR A 134 0.67 3.34 33.51
N LYS A 135 -0.60 3.10 33.18
CA LYS A 135 -1.69 2.94 34.17
C LYS A 135 -1.41 1.81 35.16
N ARG A 136 -0.84 0.68 34.70
CA ARG A 136 -0.44 -0.43 35.60
C ARG A 136 0.71 -0.06 36.54
N ARG A 137 1.69 0.73 36.06
CA ARG A 137 2.81 1.21 36.88
C ARG A 137 2.33 2.18 37.96
N GLU A 138 1.48 3.13 37.60
CA GLU A 138 0.89 4.10 38.53
C GLU A 138 0.05 3.42 39.62
N ALA A 139 -0.82 2.48 39.23
CA ALA A 139 -1.61 1.70 40.19
C ALA A 139 -0.74 0.86 41.14
N LYS A 140 0.40 0.35 40.66
CA LYS A 140 1.36 -0.39 41.49
C LYS A 140 2.10 0.53 42.47
N MET A 141 2.52 1.71 42.03
CA MET A 141 3.19 2.69 42.91
C MET A 141 2.24 3.27 43.96
N ALA A 142 0.99 3.55 43.59
CA ALA A 142 -0.04 4.02 44.52
C ALA A 142 -0.32 2.99 45.64
N ARG A 143 -0.31 1.69 45.32
CA ARG A 143 -0.46 0.62 46.33
C ARG A 143 0.73 0.50 47.28
N LEU A 144 1.94 0.75 46.80
CA LEU A 144 3.16 0.66 47.60
C LEU A 144 3.36 1.86 48.53
N ASN A 145 2.87 3.04 48.15
CA ASN A 145 2.96 4.26 48.96
C ASN A 145 1.79 4.43 49.96
N ALA A 146 0.81 3.52 49.94
CA ALA A 146 -0.40 3.57 50.78
C ALA A 146 -0.39 2.54 51.95
N GLY A 147 0.76 1.92 52.23
CA GLY A 147 0.99 1.04 53.38
C GLY A 147 2.24 1.46 54.13
#